data_AF-A0A3R6P8G9-F1
#
_entry.id   AF-A0A3R6P8G9-F1
#
_cell.length_a   1.000
_cell.length_b   1.000
_cell.length_c   1.000
_cell.angle_alpha   90.00
_cell.angle_beta   90.00
_cell.angle_gamma   90.00
#
_symmetry.space_group_name_H-M   'P 1'
#
loop_
_entity.id
_entity.type
_entity.pdbx_description
1 polymer ?
#
loop_
_entity_poly.entity_id
_entity_poly.type
_entity_poly.pdbx_seq_one_letter_code
_entity_poly.pdbx_strand_id
1 'polypeptide(L)'
;MKKTRKPGGGRKKLKPEYDAGKNLKEQMDSAVALYNSEMSLQTIGDELGLNPIKVRKLLITAGVYESEVAEKVKNTFEEYRETQDYKTSILSTANTLKLSKASVTSYLPYKKGVYFPSTEKDKISVGAERQRRYRAMKR
;
A
#
# COMPACT_ATOMS: atom_id res chain seq x y z
N MET A 1 -4.86 14.12 -36.04
CA MET A 1 -5.53 12.91 -36.57
C MET A 1 -6.00 12.01 -35.42
N LYS A 2 -7.31 11.86 -35.21
CA LYS A 2 -7.84 10.86 -34.26
C LYS A 2 -7.52 9.46 -34.79
N LYS A 3 -6.54 8.76 -34.18
CA LYS A 3 -6.22 7.37 -34.51
C LYS A 3 -7.48 6.52 -34.30
N THR A 4 -8.08 6.04 -35.39
CA THR A 4 -9.26 5.17 -35.39
C THR A 4 -8.97 3.88 -34.62
N ARG A 5 -9.94 3.42 -33.83
CA ARG A 5 -9.80 2.25 -32.95
C ARG A 5 -10.07 0.98 -33.76
N LYS A 6 -9.26 -0.06 -33.56
CA LYS A 6 -9.58 -1.42 -34.07
C LYS A 6 -10.80 -1.98 -33.31
N PRO A 7 -11.76 -2.61 -33.99
CA PRO A 7 -12.87 -3.31 -33.31
C PRO A 7 -12.31 -4.40 -32.39
N GLY A 8 -12.87 -4.54 -31.19
CA GLY A 8 -12.37 -5.45 -30.14
C GLY A 8 -11.17 -4.93 -29.34
N GLY A 9 -10.58 -3.79 -29.71
CA GLY A 9 -9.48 -3.18 -28.96
C GLY A 9 -9.98 -2.45 -27.70
N GLY A 10 -9.60 -2.97 -26.53
CA GLY A 10 -9.84 -2.33 -25.23
C GLY A 10 -9.37 -0.86 -25.17
N ARG A 11 -9.77 -0.13 -24.12
CA ARG A 11 -9.37 1.27 -23.93
C ARG A 11 -7.84 1.35 -23.83
N LYS A 12 -7.22 2.14 -24.71
CA LYS A 12 -5.78 2.42 -24.65
C LYS A 12 -5.44 3.05 -23.30
N LYS A 13 -4.30 2.67 -22.73
CA LYS A 13 -3.78 3.28 -21.50
C LYS A 13 -3.58 4.78 -21.73
N LEU A 14 -4.10 5.60 -20.81
CA LEU A 14 -3.99 7.06 -20.89
C LEU A 14 -2.54 7.53 -20.66
N LYS A 15 -1.79 6.82 -19.82
CA LYS A 15 -0.37 7.07 -19.53
C LYS A 15 0.40 5.75 -19.65
N PRO A 16 0.95 5.42 -20.84
CA PRO A 16 1.68 4.16 -21.04
C PRO A 16 3.01 4.12 -20.26
N GLU A 17 3.64 5.28 -20.04
CA GLU A 17 4.89 5.45 -19.26
C GLU A 17 4.73 5.29 -17.75
N TYR A 18 3.48 5.23 -17.23
CA TYR A 18 3.25 5.21 -15.79
C TYR A 18 3.63 3.86 -15.20
N ASP A 19 4.72 3.85 -14.43
CA ASP A 19 5.15 2.72 -13.62
C ASP A 19 4.95 3.04 -12.14
N ALA A 20 3.99 2.36 -11.51
CA ALA A 20 3.69 2.56 -10.10
C ALA A 20 4.83 2.12 -9.18
N GLY A 21 5.55 1.05 -9.52
CA GLY A 21 6.64 0.54 -8.71
C GLY A 21 7.83 1.50 -8.73
N LYS A 22 8.20 1.99 -9.93
CA LYS A 22 9.25 3.00 -10.09
C LYS A 22 8.91 4.29 -9.35
N ASN A 23 7.70 4.80 -9.52
CA ASN A 23 7.26 6.03 -8.86
C ASN A 23 7.21 5.90 -7.34
N LEU A 24 6.80 4.74 -6.81
CA LEU A 24 6.81 4.52 -5.36
C LEU A 24 8.24 4.50 -4.83
N LYS A 25 9.16 3.84 -5.52
CA LYS A 25 10.57 3.78 -5.13
C LYS A 25 11.20 5.17 -5.09
N GLU A 26 11.02 5.97 -6.14
CA GLU A 26 11.53 7.34 -6.18
C GLU A 26 10.95 8.21 -5.05
N GLN A 27 9.65 8.08 -4.76
CA GLN A 27 9.01 8.79 -3.64
C GLN A 27 9.54 8.34 -2.28
N MET A 28 9.82 7.04 -2.14
CA MET A 28 10.38 6.46 -0.92
C MET A 28 11.82 6.93 -0.70
N ASP A 29 12.67 6.84 -1.72
CA ASP A 29 14.07 7.28 -1.66
C ASP A 29 14.17 8.78 -1.33
N SER A 30 13.30 9.61 -1.94
CA SER A 30 13.22 11.05 -1.63
C SER A 30 12.77 11.30 -0.18
N ALA A 31 11.74 10.59 0.29
CA ALA A 31 11.27 10.74 1.67
C ALA A 31 12.33 10.31 2.69
N VAL A 32 13.06 9.22 2.41
CA VAL A 32 14.14 8.73 3.27
C VAL A 32 15.28 9.75 3.34
N ALA A 33 15.68 10.34 2.21
CA ALA A 33 16.72 11.36 2.20
C ALA A 33 16.36 12.57 3.09
N LEU A 34 15.12 13.07 2.98
CA LEU A 34 14.65 14.20 3.79
C LEU A 34 14.46 13.83 5.27
N TYR A 35 14.06 12.60 5.56
CA TYR A 35 13.95 12.10 6.94
C TYR A 35 15.32 11.97 7.60
N ASN A 36 16.33 11.51 6.87
CA ASN A 36 17.71 11.43 7.35
C ASN A 36 18.34 12.81 7.60
N SER A 37 17.81 13.87 6.97
CA SER A 37 18.15 15.27 7.33
C SER A 37 17.34 15.82 8.50
N GLU A 38 16.76 14.95 9.33
CA GLU A 38 16.01 15.27 10.56
C GLU A 38 14.76 16.15 10.33
N MET A 39 14.21 16.14 9.11
CA MET A 39 13.00 16.91 8.82
C MET A 39 11.75 16.25 9.42
N SER A 40 10.81 17.09 9.85
CA SER A 40 9.52 16.61 10.34
C SER A 40 8.68 15.99 9.21
N LEU A 41 7.80 15.05 9.56
CA LEU A 41 6.88 14.44 8.59
C LEU A 41 5.99 15.47 7.85
N GLN A 42 5.71 16.60 8.49
CA GLN A 42 4.92 17.69 7.89
C GLN A 42 5.73 18.38 6.80
N THR A 43 6.95 18.80 7.13
CA THR A 43 7.87 19.50 6.21
C THR A 43 8.21 18.63 4.99
N ILE A 44 8.47 17.34 5.20
CA ILE A 44 8.69 16.38 4.11
C ILE A 44 7.44 16.26 3.22
N GLY A 45 6.25 16.29 3.84
CA GLY A 45 4.98 16.29 3.13
C GLY A 45 4.82 17.51 2.23
N ASP A 46 5.12 18.70 2.76
CA ASP A 46 5.02 19.95 2.01
C ASP A 46 6.01 20.00 0.84
N GLU A 47 7.25 19.54 1.05
CA GLU A 47 8.30 19.52 0.03
C GLU A 47 7.99 18.53 -1.11
N LEU A 48 7.47 17.34 -0.78
CA LEU A 48 7.12 16.32 -1.78
C LEU A 48 5.69 16.49 -2.33
N GLY A 49 4.91 17.45 -1.84
CA GLY A 49 3.49 17.59 -2.15
C GLY A 49 2.64 16.37 -1.74
N LEU A 50 3.01 15.73 -0.63
CA LEU A 50 2.38 14.52 -0.09
C LEU A 50 1.72 14.78 1.27
N ASN A 51 0.67 14.03 1.57
CA ASN A 51 0.12 14.02 2.92
C ASN A 51 1.14 13.38 3.90
N PRO A 52 1.36 13.94 5.11
CA PRO A 52 2.26 13.38 6.11
C PRO A 52 1.98 11.91 6.47
N ILE A 53 0.71 11.48 6.38
CA ILE A 53 0.31 10.07 6.56
C ILE A 53 0.95 9.18 5.49
N LYS A 54 1.01 9.67 4.24
CA LYS A 54 1.66 8.95 3.13
C LYS A 54 3.17 8.94 3.31
N VAL A 55 3.78 10.05 3.74
CA VAL A 55 5.22 10.12 4.07
C VAL A 55 5.58 9.08 5.14
N ARG A 56 4.85 9.06 6.27
CA ARG A 56 5.02 8.05 7.32
C ARG A 56 4.98 6.63 6.74
N LYS A 57 3.98 6.34 5.91
CA LYS A 57 3.82 5.01 5.33
C LYS A 57 4.96 4.65 4.37
N LEU A 58 5.52 5.61 3.62
CA LEU A 58 6.70 5.41 2.80
C LEU A 58 7.92 5.06 3.65
N LEU A 59 8.16 5.82 4.72
CA LEU A 59 9.28 5.58 5.65
C LEU A 59 9.17 4.22 6.37
N ILE A 60 7.96 3.84 6.79
CA ILE A 60 7.68 2.50 7.36
C ILE A 60 7.93 1.41 6.31
N THR A 61 7.55 1.65 5.05
CA THR A 61 7.79 0.70 3.96
C THR A 61 9.29 0.56 3.66
N ALA A 62 10.06 1.64 3.80
CA ALA A 62 11.52 1.63 3.71
C ALA A 62 12.19 1.00 4.95
N GLY A 63 11.47 0.86 6.07
CA GLY A 63 11.99 0.31 7.32
C GLY A 63 12.82 1.30 8.15
N VAL A 64 12.78 2.60 7.84
CA VAL A 64 13.57 3.64 8.53
C VAL A 64 12.78 4.44 9.57
N TYR A 65 11.45 4.28 9.60
CA TYR A 65 10.61 5.04 10.52
C TYR A 65 10.59 4.42 11.91
N GLU A 66 11.08 5.16 12.90
CA GLU A 66 11.12 4.73 14.29
C GLU A 66 10.07 5.47 15.12
N SER A 67 9.17 4.70 15.75
CA SER A 67 8.15 5.22 16.65
C SER A 67 7.58 4.11 17.51
N GLU A 68 7.42 4.37 18.80
CA GLU A 68 6.82 3.42 19.76
C GLU A 68 5.45 2.92 19.29
N VAL A 69 4.64 3.80 18.70
CA VAL A 69 3.31 3.42 18.18
C VAL A 69 3.44 2.51 16.95
N ALA A 70 4.41 2.76 16.08
CA ALA A 70 4.65 1.95 14.89
C ALA A 70 5.09 0.53 15.28
N GLU A 71 5.99 0.40 16.26
CA GLU A 71 6.44 -0.90 16.78
C GLU A 71 5.30 -1.66 17.45
N LYS A 72 4.52 -1.01 18.32
CA LYS A 72 3.35 -1.63 18.97
C LYS A 72 2.34 -2.13 17.94
N VAL A 73 2.03 -1.31 16.93
CA VAL A 73 1.11 -1.71 15.85
C VAL A 73 1.68 -2.87 15.05
N LYS A 74 2.97 -2.84 14.70
CA LYS A 74 3.62 -3.91 13.94
C LYS A 74 3.58 -5.23 14.71
N ASN A 75 4.03 -5.24 15.96
CA ASN A 75 4.14 -6.46 16.77
C ASN A 75 2.76 -7.09 17.00
N THR A 76 1.77 -6.31 17.44
CA THR A 76 0.39 -6.80 17.66
C THR A 76 -0.28 -7.26 16.37
N PHE A 77 0.00 -6.58 15.25
CA PHE A 77 -0.52 -7.00 13.95
C PHE A 77 0.11 -8.31 13.46
N GLU A 78 1.42 -8.49 13.63
CA GLU A 78 2.13 -9.71 13.25
C GLU A 78 1.66 -10.91 14.09
N GLU A 79 1.46 -10.75 15.39
CA GLU A 79 0.88 -11.77 16.28
C GLU A 79 -0.51 -12.24 15.79
N TYR A 80 -1.43 -11.32 15.49
CA TYR A 80 -2.74 -11.70 14.95
C TYR A 80 -2.66 -12.28 13.53
N ARG A 81 -1.64 -11.91 12.76
CA ARG A 81 -1.50 -12.35 11.37
C ARG A 81 -1.15 -13.83 11.25
N GLU A 82 -0.52 -14.40 12.28
CA GLU A 82 -0.20 -15.84 12.37
C GLU A 82 -1.48 -16.70 12.38
N THR A 83 -2.52 -16.24 13.06
CA THR A 83 -3.75 -17.01 13.27
C THR A 83 -4.93 -16.53 12.43
N GLN A 84 -4.99 -15.24 12.09
CA GLN A 84 -6.15 -14.60 11.47
C GLN A 84 -5.89 -14.11 10.04
N ASP A 85 -6.98 -13.83 9.31
CA ASP A 85 -6.89 -13.14 8.02
C ASP A 85 -6.42 -11.69 8.17
N TYR A 86 -5.90 -11.10 7.10
CA TYR A 86 -5.38 -9.73 7.08
C TYR A 86 -6.42 -8.69 7.56
N LYS A 87 -7.67 -8.81 7.09
CA LYS A 87 -8.72 -7.84 7.44
C LYS A 87 -9.11 -7.94 8.91
N THR A 88 -9.23 -9.16 9.44
CA THR A 88 -9.56 -9.41 10.85
C THR A 88 -8.41 -9.00 11.74
N SER A 89 -7.17 -9.28 11.35
CA SER A 89 -5.96 -8.85 12.07
C SER A 89 -5.95 -7.32 12.26
N ILE A 90 -6.24 -6.54 11.21
CA ILE A 90 -6.33 -5.07 11.34
C ILE A 90 -7.40 -4.65 12.36
N LEU A 91 -8.57 -5.29 12.34
CA LEU A 91 -9.67 -4.98 13.25
C LEU A 91 -9.31 -5.34 14.71
N SER A 92 -8.71 -6.51 14.91
CA SER A 92 -8.23 -6.97 16.21
C SER A 92 -7.16 -6.02 16.77
N THR A 93 -6.13 -5.68 15.98
CA THR A 93 -5.10 -4.70 16.37
C THR A 93 -5.71 -3.34 16.72
N ALA A 94 -6.66 -2.85 15.92
CA ALA A 94 -7.34 -1.58 16.17
C ALA A 94 -8.08 -1.59 17.51
N ASN A 95 -8.80 -2.68 17.82
CA ASN A 95 -9.52 -2.83 19.08
C ASN A 95 -8.57 -2.93 20.28
N THR A 96 -7.51 -3.74 20.17
CA THR A 96 -6.52 -3.93 21.25
C THR A 96 -5.79 -2.64 21.59
N LEU A 97 -5.38 -1.86 20.57
CA LEU A 97 -4.65 -0.60 20.76
C LEU A 97 -5.57 0.62 20.91
N LYS A 98 -6.90 0.45 20.89
CA LYS A 98 -7.90 1.53 20.88
C LYS A 98 -7.64 2.57 19.77
N LEU A 99 -7.16 2.11 18.62
CA LEU A 99 -6.89 2.94 17.45
C LEU A 99 -8.00 2.76 16.40
N SER A 100 -8.18 3.77 15.55
CA SER A 100 -9.03 3.61 14.38
C SER A 100 -8.38 2.66 13.36
N LYS A 101 -9.21 1.96 12.59
CA LYS A 101 -8.75 1.13 11.47
C LYS A 101 -7.82 1.89 10.53
N ALA A 102 -8.16 3.14 10.21
CA ALA A 102 -7.36 3.99 9.34
C ALA A 102 -5.97 4.26 9.93
N SER A 103 -5.91 4.56 11.24
CA SER A 103 -4.66 4.76 11.96
C SER A 103 -3.76 3.53 11.89
N VAL A 104 -4.29 2.34 12.24
CA VAL A 104 -3.54 1.07 12.15
C VAL A 104 -2.99 0.87 10.73
N THR A 105 -3.82 1.06 9.69
CA THR A 105 -3.36 0.88 8.31
C THR A 105 -2.31 1.89 7.86
N SER A 106 -2.19 3.04 8.52
CA SER A 106 -1.14 4.02 8.24
C SER A 106 0.22 3.62 8.81
N TYR A 107 0.22 2.84 9.90
CA TYR A 107 1.42 2.31 10.54
C TYR A 107 1.88 0.97 9.95
N LEU A 108 1.16 0.42 8.98
CA LEU A 108 1.55 -0.80 8.29
C LEU A 108 2.17 -0.48 6.92
N PRO A 109 3.25 -1.19 6.53
CA PRO A 109 3.94 -0.97 5.26
C PRO A 109 3.03 -1.27 4.06
N TYR A 110 3.38 -0.72 2.90
CA TYR A 110 2.77 -1.14 1.64
C TYR A 110 3.14 -2.60 1.35
N LYS A 111 2.19 -3.52 1.56
CA LYS A 111 2.34 -4.93 1.21
C LYS A 111 1.52 -5.39 0.00
N LYS A 112 0.43 -4.70 -0.37
CA LYS A 112 -0.47 -5.15 -1.46
C LYS A 112 -0.91 -3.99 -2.33
N GLY A 113 -1.21 -4.27 -3.59
CA GLY A 113 -1.88 -3.33 -4.50
C GLY A 113 -1.03 -2.90 -5.69
N VAL A 114 -1.37 -1.74 -6.25
CA VAL A 114 -0.82 -1.23 -7.52
C VAL A 114 0.71 -1.11 -7.50
N TYR A 115 1.29 -0.86 -6.33
CA TYR A 115 2.73 -0.68 -6.14
C TYR A 115 3.52 -1.99 -5.98
N PHE A 116 2.86 -3.08 -5.60
CA PHE A 116 3.49 -4.40 -5.38
C PHE A 116 2.70 -5.50 -6.12
N PRO A 117 2.74 -5.53 -7.47
CA PRO A 117 1.93 -6.45 -8.27
C PRO A 117 2.32 -7.93 -8.08
N SER A 118 3.49 -8.21 -7.50
CA SER A 118 4.02 -9.54 -7.24
C SER A 118 3.56 -10.16 -5.90
N THR A 119 2.87 -9.42 -5.03
CA THR A 119 2.61 -9.91 -3.67
C THR A 119 1.63 -11.07 -3.59
N GLU A 120 1.97 -12.00 -2.67
CA GLU A 120 1.31 -13.26 -2.28
C GLU A 120 -0.04 -13.53 -2.96
N LYS A 121 0.04 -14.24 -4.09
CA LYS A 121 -1.12 -14.88 -4.71
C LYS A 121 -1.73 -15.99 -3.85
N ASP A 122 -1.05 -16.39 -2.77
CA ASP A 122 -1.34 -17.60 -2.00
C ASP A 122 -2.61 -17.49 -1.14
N LYS A 123 -3.11 -16.27 -0.91
CA LYS A 123 -4.40 -16.02 -0.23
C LYS A 123 -5.27 -15.09 -1.07
N ILE A 124 -5.77 -15.63 -2.20
CA ILE A 124 -6.78 -14.96 -3.04
C ILE A 124 -8.00 -14.64 -2.17
N SER A 125 -8.45 -13.39 -2.14
CA SER A 125 -9.67 -13.04 -1.41
C SER A 125 -10.88 -13.78 -1.99
N VAL A 126 -11.89 -14.07 -1.16
CA VAL A 126 -13.12 -14.76 -1.60
C VAL A 126 -13.76 -14.07 -2.82
N GLY A 127 -13.76 -12.74 -2.87
CA GLY A 127 -14.30 -11.98 -3.99
C GLY A 127 -13.49 -12.13 -5.29
N ALA A 128 -12.15 -12.18 -5.16
CA ALA A 128 -11.25 -12.41 -6.29
C ALA A 128 -11.37 -13.85 -6.83
N GLU A 129 -11.52 -14.84 -5.95
CA GLU A 129 -11.75 -16.24 -6.33
C GLU A 129 -13.12 -16.41 -7.01
N ARG A 130 -14.18 -15.76 -6.50
CA ARG A 130 -15.49 -15.72 -7.17
C ARG A 130 -15.39 -15.14 -8.58
N GLN A 131 -14.68 -14.03 -8.76
CA GLN A 131 -14.49 -13.43 -10.09
C GLN A 131 -13.67 -14.33 -11.03
N ARG A 132 -12.63 -15.00 -10.51
CA ARG A 132 -11.82 -15.96 -11.27
C ARG A 132 -12.68 -17.11 -11.79
N ARG A 133 -13.50 -17.72 -10.93
CA ARG A 133 -14.43 -18.81 -11.32
C ARG A 133 -15.45 -18.35 -12.37
N TYR A 134 -16.05 -17.18 -12.18
CA TYR A 134 -17.00 -16.61 -13.15
C TYR A 134 -16.37 -16.39 -14.53
N ARG A 135 -15.13 -15.89 -14.58
CA ARG A 135 -14.40 -15.66 -15.84
C ARG A 135 -13.97 -16.97 -16.50
N ALA A 136 -13.62 -18.00 -15.72
CA ALA A 136 -13.27 -19.32 -16.23
C ALA A 136 -14.48 -20.01 -16.88
N MET A 137 -15.68 -19.87 -16.31
CA MET A 137 -16.93 -20.41 -16.89
C MET A 137 -17.41 -19.70 -18.15
N LYS A 138 -16.99 -18.45 -18.39
CA LYS A 138 -17.38 -17.63 -19.57
C LYS A 138 -16.41 -17.73 -20.74
N ARG A 139 -15.38 -18.56 -20.62
CA ARG A 139 -14.37 -18.81 -21.65
C ARG A 139 -14.70 -20.10 -22.38
#